data_AF-K5VLP0-F1
#
_entry.id   AF-K5VLP0-F1
#
_cell.length_a   1.000
_cell.length_b   1.000
_cell.length_c   1.000
_cell.angle_alpha   90.00
_cell.angle_beta   90.00
_cell.angle_gamma   90.00
#
_symmetry.space_group_name_H-M   'P 1'
#
loop_
_entity.id
_entity.type
_entity.pdbx_description
1 polymer ?
#
loop_
_entity_poly.entity_id
_entity_poly.type
_entity_poly.pdbx_seq_one_letter_code
_entity_poly.pdbx_strand_id
1 'polypeptide(L)'
;MAYWWFQGLIFTGLWVIGHECGHGAFSEDKRLCDAIGFIIHSLLWTPYFSWRISHHRHHMNHASMEKDEVYTPKTREDLGIPSCAEKIDWDENFGDTPIYTLYMLLRQQLFAFEAYLLWNVSGQKSYPEGTNHFNPSSILFDPSQRTAVIISNIGLLCTTTLVCYLSSRFGFLTVVKFYGIPWVLVTHWFVMITYLHHTDPKLPHYRQSMWNFQRGAAATIDRDFLGWQGRFFLHDVAHFHVIHHFFPRMSWYNGEEATRYLRNAIGEYYQRSEKPAFQALWDNYNFCQFVDNEGDMVFYRDKKGKTIMEYTK
;
A
#
# COMPACT_ATOMS: atom_id res chain seq x y z
N MET A 1 14.76 2.29 21.55
CA MET A 1 14.63 1.29 20.47
C MET A 1 13.49 0.32 20.72
N ALA A 2 13.55 -0.56 21.73
CA ALA A 2 12.46 -1.52 22.00
C ALA A 2 11.07 -0.86 22.18
N TYR A 3 10.99 0.23 22.95
CA TYR A 3 9.74 0.99 23.09
C TYR A 3 9.16 1.43 21.74
N TRP A 4 9.96 2.08 20.88
CA TRP A 4 9.48 2.57 19.58
C TRP A 4 9.09 1.46 18.65
N TRP A 5 9.81 0.33 18.65
CA TRP A 5 9.45 -0.85 17.86
C TRP A 5 8.02 -1.31 18.16
N PHE A 6 7.74 -1.62 19.43
CA PHE A 6 6.42 -2.11 19.82
C PHE A 6 5.34 -1.02 19.72
N GLN A 7 5.66 0.21 20.09
CA GLN A 7 4.71 1.33 19.97
C GLN A 7 4.34 1.60 18.51
N GLY A 8 5.30 1.49 17.59
CA GLY A 8 5.06 1.57 16.16
C GLY A 8 4.10 0.48 15.69
N LEU A 9 4.36 -0.79 16.06
CA LEU A 9 3.45 -1.90 15.73
C LEU A 9 2.04 -1.71 16.31
N ILE A 10 1.92 -1.22 17.55
CA ILE A 10 0.61 -0.93 18.17
C ILE A 10 -0.12 0.17 17.40
N PHE A 11 0.57 1.27 17.04
CA PHE A 11 -0.04 2.33 16.24
C PHE A 11 -0.44 1.84 14.85
N THR A 12 0.36 0.98 14.23
CA THR A 12 -0.02 0.34 12.95
C THR A 12 -1.23 -0.57 13.14
N GLY A 13 -1.33 -1.32 14.23
CA GLY A 13 -2.53 -2.11 14.56
C GLY A 13 -3.79 -1.26 14.67
N LEU A 14 -3.70 -0.12 15.35
CA LEU A 14 -4.79 0.87 15.38
C LEU A 14 -5.11 1.35 13.96
N TRP A 15 -4.09 1.71 13.17
CA TRP A 15 -4.28 2.13 11.78
C TRP A 15 -5.02 1.06 10.96
N VAL A 16 -4.67 -0.23 11.14
CA VAL A 16 -5.34 -1.38 10.53
C VAL A 16 -6.80 -1.44 10.95
N ILE A 17 -7.15 -1.22 12.22
CA ILE A 17 -8.56 -1.15 12.65
C ILE A 17 -9.30 -0.04 11.90
N GLY A 18 -8.69 1.13 11.71
CA GLY A 18 -9.27 2.20 10.91
C GLY A 18 -9.45 1.81 9.44
N HIS A 19 -8.53 1.03 8.88
CA HIS A 19 -8.66 0.43 7.54
C HIS A 19 -9.82 -0.57 7.45
N GLU A 20 -9.96 -1.48 8.42
CA GLU A 20 -11.07 -2.43 8.49
C GLU A 20 -12.42 -1.72 8.64
N CYS A 21 -12.46 -0.59 9.37
CA CYS A 21 -13.61 0.30 9.41
C CYS A 21 -13.94 0.91 8.04
N GLY A 22 -12.91 1.27 7.26
CA GLY A 22 -13.06 1.79 5.90
C GLY A 22 -13.78 0.83 4.95
N HIS A 23 -13.56 -0.47 5.15
CA HIS A 23 -14.28 -1.53 4.44
C HIS A 23 -15.63 -1.91 5.07
N GLY A 24 -15.88 -1.48 6.31
CA GLY A 24 -17.02 -1.93 7.10
C GLY A 24 -16.90 -3.39 7.55
N ALA A 25 -15.66 -3.87 7.72
CA ALA A 25 -15.34 -5.22 8.20
C ALA A 25 -15.30 -5.31 9.74
N PHE A 26 -15.11 -4.17 10.41
CA PHE A 26 -15.06 -4.09 11.87
C PHE A 26 -16.41 -4.27 12.54
N SER A 27 -17.49 -3.76 11.95
CA SER A 27 -18.86 -3.86 12.46
C SER A 27 -19.88 -3.77 11.33
N GLU A 28 -21.03 -4.41 11.50
CA GLU A 28 -22.18 -4.28 10.59
C GLU A 28 -22.76 -2.85 10.59
N ASP A 29 -22.57 -2.10 11.68
CA ASP A 29 -22.96 -0.69 11.75
C ASP A 29 -21.90 0.19 11.06
N LYS A 30 -22.26 0.66 9.86
CA LYS A 30 -21.44 1.59 9.07
C LYS A 30 -21.14 2.90 9.81
N ARG A 31 -22.07 3.43 10.61
CA ARG A 31 -21.85 4.68 11.36
C ARG A 31 -20.80 4.49 12.44
N LEU A 32 -20.82 3.34 13.11
CA LEU A 32 -19.80 2.97 14.09
C LEU A 32 -18.43 2.83 13.42
N CYS A 33 -18.36 2.12 12.29
CA CYS A 33 -17.13 2.03 11.50
C CYS A 33 -16.62 3.42 11.10
N ASP A 34 -17.49 4.26 10.55
CA ASP A 34 -17.10 5.60 10.10
C ASP A 34 -16.65 6.50 11.26
N ALA A 35 -17.25 6.39 12.45
CA ALA A 35 -16.82 7.11 13.63
C ALA A 35 -15.43 6.64 14.13
N ILE A 36 -15.24 5.33 14.29
CA ILE A 36 -13.98 4.73 14.77
C ILE A 36 -12.86 5.01 13.78
N GLY A 37 -13.09 4.71 12.50
CA GLY A 37 -12.14 4.94 11.43
C GLY A 37 -11.73 6.40 11.32
N PHE A 38 -12.70 7.33 11.35
CA PHE A 38 -12.43 8.76 11.31
C PHE A 38 -11.54 9.21 12.47
N ILE A 39 -11.83 8.81 13.70
CA ILE A 39 -11.06 9.19 14.89
C ILE A 39 -9.64 8.64 14.79
N ILE A 40 -9.50 7.34 14.56
CA ILE A 40 -8.20 6.66 14.55
C ILE A 40 -7.31 7.18 13.41
N HIS A 41 -7.82 7.22 12.18
CA HIS A 41 -7.04 7.67 11.04
C HIS A 41 -6.68 9.15 11.15
N SER A 42 -7.58 10.01 11.66
CA SER A 42 -7.22 11.42 11.93
C SER A 42 -6.06 11.52 12.92
N LEU A 43 -6.12 10.77 14.03
CA LEU A 43 -5.04 10.70 15.03
C LEU A 43 -3.73 10.08 14.49
N LEU A 44 -3.77 9.42 13.34
CA LEU A 44 -2.60 8.85 12.66
C LEU A 44 -2.33 9.51 11.31
N TRP A 45 -2.80 10.76 11.14
CA TRP A 45 -2.54 11.63 10.00
C TRP A 45 -2.99 11.09 8.63
N THR A 46 -4.00 10.23 8.63
CA THR A 46 -4.64 9.70 7.42
C THR A 46 -6.02 10.37 7.24
N PRO A 47 -6.31 11.00 6.08
CA PRO A 47 -7.62 11.59 5.83
C PRO A 47 -8.66 10.49 5.57
N TYR A 48 -9.29 9.97 6.64
CA TYR A 48 -10.09 8.74 6.63
C TYR A 48 -11.02 8.58 5.43
N PHE A 49 -11.96 9.50 5.19
CA PHE A 49 -12.93 9.33 4.11
C PHE A 49 -12.31 9.50 2.73
N SER A 50 -11.38 10.44 2.58
CA SER A 50 -10.66 10.63 1.32
C SER A 50 -9.88 9.37 0.94
N TRP A 51 -9.10 8.84 1.88
CA TRP A 51 -8.30 7.64 1.68
C TRP A 51 -9.17 6.40 1.50
N ARG A 52 -10.25 6.25 2.28
CA ARG A 52 -11.22 5.16 2.10
C ARG A 52 -11.79 5.10 0.68
N ILE A 53 -12.04 6.26 0.05
CA ILE A 53 -12.57 6.32 -1.33
C ILE A 53 -11.54 5.82 -2.34
N SER A 54 -10.31 6.35 -2.31
CA SER A 54 -9.26 5.89 -3.23
C SER A 54 -8.86 4.44 -2.96
N HIS A 55 -8.77 4.03 -1.69
CA HIS A 55 -8.50 2.65 -1.30
C HIS A 55 -9.56 1.68 -1.79
N HIS A 56 -10.85 2.07 -1.75
CA HIS A 56 -11.90 1.25 -2.36
C HIS A 56 -11.69 1.04 -3.86
N ARG A 57 -11.25 2.09 -4.59
CA ARG A 57 -10.93 1.97 -6.02
C ARG A 57 -9.70 1.10 -6.28
N HIS A 58 -8.70 1.14 -5.40
CA HIS A 58 -7.58 0.19 -5.43
C HIS A 58 -8.09 -1.25 -5.36
N HIS A 59 -8.91 -1.60 -4.36
CA HIS A 59 -9.48 -2.95 -4.26
C HIS A 59 -10.32 -3.36 -5.48
N MET A 60 -11.03 -2.41 -6.09
CA MET A 60 -11.81 -2.67 -7.30
C MET A 60 -10.95 -2.89 -8.55
N ASN A 61 -9.76 -2.30 -8.61
CA ASN A 61 -8.94 -2.23 -9.83
C ASN A 61 -7.53 -2.84 -9.66
N HIS A 62 -7.26 -3.51 -8.54
CA HIS A 62 -5.92 -4.00 -8.18
C HIS A 62 -5.26 -4.75 -9.34
N ALA A 63 -3.98 -4.48 -9.55
CA ALA A 63 -3.13 -5.02 -10.62
C ALA A 63 -3.56 -4.67 -12.06
N SER A 64 -4.47 -3.69 -12.25
CA SER A 64 -4.71 -3.08 -13.55
C SER A 64 -3.62 -2.06 -13.87
N MET A 65 -2.99 -2.19 -15.04
CA MET A 65 -2.00 -1.22 -15.52
C MET A 65 -2.59 0.17 -15.78
N GLU A 66 -3.90 0.26 -16.02
CA GLU A 66 -4.58 1.50 -16.38
C GLU A 66 -5.39 2.11 -15.24
N LYS A 67 -5.92 1.29 -14.33
CA LYS A 67 -6.94 1.72 -13.36
C LYS A 67 -6.57 1.53 -11.89
N ASP A 68 -5.48 0.87 -11.57
CA ASP A 68 -5.05 0.77 -10.18
C ASP A 68 -4.61 2.14 -9.64
N GLU A 69 -4.84 2.38 -8.36
CA GLU A 69 -4.61 3.65 -7.66
C GLU A 69 -3.24 3.73 -7.01
N VAL A 70 -2.57 2.59 -6.84
CA VAL A 70 -1.30 2.49 -6.13
C VAL A 70 -0.53 1.27 -6.60
N TYR A 71 0.81 1.32 -6.53
CA TYR A 71 1.73 0.25 -6.93
C TYR A 71 1.72 -0.13 -8.42
N THR A 72 1.08 0.66 -9.28
CA THR A 72 1.20 0.49 -10.74
C THR A 72 2.66 0.58 -11.17
N PRO A 73 3.21 -0.47 -11.80
CA PRO A 73 4.62 -0.49 -12.16
C PRO A 73 4.92 0.49 -13.29
N LYS A 74 6.13 1.03 -13.26
CA LYS A 74 6.67 1.76 -14.40
C LYS A 74 6.86 0.81 -15.57
N THR A 75 6.59 1.28 -16.78
CA THR A 75 6.89 0.57 -18.01
C THR A 75 8.32 0.89 -18.48
N ARG A 76 8.83 0.14 -19.46
CA ARG A 76 10.09 0.48 -20.14
C ARG A 76 10.12 1.92 -20.65
N GLU A 77 9.02 2.35 -21.26
CA GLU A 77 8.88 3.68 -21.83
C GLU A 77 8.99 4.79 -20.77
N ASP A 78 8.40 4.59 -19.58
CA ASP A 78 8.49 5.57 -18.48
C ASP A 78 9.93 5.81 -18.01
N LEU A 79 10.79 4.83 -18.22
CA LEU A 79 12.20 4.87 -17.84
C LEU A 79 13.11 5.22 -19.03
N GLY A 80 12.56 5.47 -20.22
CA GLY A 80 13.33 5.73 -21.43
C GLY A 80 14.11 4.52 -21.94
N ILE A 81 13.74 3.30 -21.52
CA ILE A 81 14.44 2.07 -21.89
C ILE A 81 13.91 1.58 -23.25
N PRO A 82 14.76 1.45 -24.29
CA PRO A 82 14.32 0.98 -25.60
C PRO A 82 13.84 -0.48 -25.57
N SER A 83 12.82 -0.79 -26.38
CA SER A 83 12.28 -2.16 -26.53
C SER A 83 13.11 -3.04 -27.47
N CYS A 84 13.73 -2.46 -28.51
CA CYS A 84 14.39 -3.17 -29.60
C CYS A 84 15.90 -2.86 -29.71
N ALA A 85 16.61 -2.72 -28.59
CA ALA A 85 18.06 -2.52 -28.61
C ALA A 85 18.80 -3.87 -28.53
N GLU A 86 19.78 -4.10 -29.41
CA GLU A 86 20.62 -5.32 -29.39
C GLU A 86 21.41 -5.46 -28.09
N LYS A 87 21.77 -4.33 -27.47
CA LYS A 87 22.37 -4.25 -26.12
C LYS A 87 21.82 -3.02 -25.42
N ILE A 88 21.37 -3.21 -24.18
CA ILE A 88 20.93 -2.14 -23.28
C ILE A 88 22.03 -1.93 -22.24
N ASP A 89 22.48 -0.69 -22.09
CA ASP A 89 23.35 -0.31 -20.97
C ASP A 89 22.50 -0.12 -19.72
N TRP A 90 22.45 -1.17 -18.90
CA TRP A 90 21.70 -1.17 -17.66
C TRP A 90 22.36 -0.34 -16.57
N ASP A 91 23.67 -0.10 -16.65
CA ASP A 91 24.39 0.70 -15.66
C ASP A 91 24.06 2.19 -15.83
N GLU A 92 23.82 2.66 -17.05
CA GLU A 92 23.30 4.02 -17.30
C GLU A 92 21.91 4.22 -16.67
N ASN A 93 21.05 3.20 -16.72
CA ASN A 93 19.67 3.29 -16.25
C ASN A 93 19.50 3.02 -14.75
N PHE A 94 20.30 2.10 -14.19
CA PHE A 94 20.13 1.56 -12.84
C PHE A 94 21.43 1.29 -12.09
N GLY A 95 22.57 1.84 -12.54
CA GLY A 95 23.89 1.72 -11.93
C GLY A 95 24.00 2.41 -10.58
N ASP A 96 23.13 2.04 -9.64
CA ASP A 96 23.08 2.57 -8.30
C ASP A 96 23.93 1.73 -7.36
N THR A 97 24.65 2.39 -6.46
CA THR A 97 25.33 1.70 -5.35
C THR A 97 24.31 1.12 -4.36
N PRO A 98 24.66 0.06 -3.60
CA PRO A 98 23.80 -0.45 -2.53
C PRO A 98 23.39 0.61 -1.50
N ILE A 99 24.27 1.60 -1.25
CA ILE A 99 24.00 2.72 -0.34
C ILE A 99 22.90 3.63 -0.88
N TYR A 100 22.95 3.98 -2.18
CA TYR A 100 21.90 4.78 -2.80
C TYR A 100 20.56 4.03 -2.81
N THR A 101 20.59 2.74 -3.15
CA THR A 101 19.39 1.88 -3.10
C THR A 101 18.78 1.85 -1.69
N LEU A 102 19.62 1.70 -0.66
CA LEU A 102 19.17 1.75 0.74
C LEU A 102 18.58 3.11 1.10
N TYR A 103 19.20 4.22 0.68
CA TYR A 103 18.67 5.56 0.90
C TYR A 103 17.29 5.74 0.25
N MET A 104 17.13 5.30 -0.99
CA MET A 104 15.87 5.39 -1.73
C MET A 104 14.78 4.52 -1.10
N LEU A 105 15.14 3.31 -0.63
CA LEU A 105 14.24 2.45 0.12
C LEU A 105 13.81 3.10 1.44
N LEU A 106 14.74 3.63 2.23
CA LEU A 106 14.41 4.35 3.48
C LEU A 106 13.49 5.54 3.21
N ARG A 107 13.74 6.30 2.14
CA ARG A 107 12.87 7.39 1.73
C ARG A 107 11.47 6.91 1.38
N GLN A 108 11.34 5.80 0.66
CA GLN A 108 10.05 5.20 0.35
C GLN A 108 9.33 4.77 1.63
N GLN A 109 10.00 4.03 2.50
CA GLN A 109 9.41 3.51 3.72
C GLN A 109 8.92 4.62 4.66
N LEU A 110 9.63 5.74 4.74
CA LEU A 110 9.29 6.80 5.69
C LEU A 110 8.32 7.86 5.13
N PHE A 111 8.26 8.05 3.81
CA PHE A 111 7.57 9.20 3.21
C PHE A 111 6.67 8.89 2.01
N ALA A 112 6.64 7.65 1.50
CA ALA A 112 5.86 7.34 0.30
C ALA A 112 4.35 7.54 0.52
N PHE A 113 3.85 7.22 1.71
CA PHE A 113 2.43 7.35 2.00
C PHE A 113 2.01 8.82 2.07
N GLU A 114 2.78 9.67 2.74
CA GLU A 114 2.55 11.11 2.79
C GLU A 114 2.63 11.73 1.39
N ALA A 115 3.61 11.30 0.60
CA ALA A 115 3.76 11.75 -0.78
C ALA A 115 2.59 11.31 -1.66
N TYR A 116 2.03 10.12 -1.45
CA TYR A 116 0.82 9.64 -2.12
C TYR A 116 -0.40 10.50 -1.73
N LEU A 117 -0.55 10.81 -0.44
CA LEU A 117 -1.66 11.65 0.01
C LEU A 117 -1.58 13.07 -0.56
N LEU A 118 -0.38 13.68 -0.56
CA LEU A 118 -0.14 15.07 -0.93
C LEU A 118 -0.05 15.31 -2.45
N TRP A 119 0.51 14.36 -3.19
CA TRP A 119 0.85 14.55 -4.61
C TRP A 119 0.52 13.34 -5.50
N ASN A 120 -0.10 12.30 -4.93
CA ASN A 120 -0.52 11.12 -5.68
C ASN A 120 0.63 10.46 -6.47
N VAL A 121 1.84 10.44 -5.89
CA VAL A 121 3.09 10.00 -6.56
C VAL A 121 3.07 8.57 -7.11
N SER A 122 2.14 7.74 -6.67
CA SER A 122 1.96 6.35 -7.09
C SER A 122 0.63 6.07 -7.79
N GLY A 123 -0.18 7.09 -8.06
CA GLY A 123 -1.49 6.92 -8.70
C GLY A 123 -1.43 6.90 -10.22
N GLN A 124 -2.61 6.85 -10.84
CA GLN A 124 -2.74 6.72 -12.29
C GLN A 124 -2.04 7.86 -13.04
N LYS A 125 -1.28 7.53 -14.09
CA LYS A 125 -0.58 8.51 -14.93
C LYS A 125 -1.51 9.48 -15.66
N SER A 126 -2.75 9.05 -15.89
CA SER A 126 -3.79 9.86 -16.53
C SER A 126 -4.31 10.98 -15.63
N TYR A 127 -4.00 10.96 -14.34
CA TYR A 127 -4.46 11.98 -13.41
C TYR A 127 -3.69 13.28 -13.62
N PRO A 128 -4.38 14.43 -13.60
CA PRO A 128 -3.75 15.72 -13.78
C PRO A 128 -2.80 16.05 -12.63
N GLU A 129 -1.82 16.91 -12.91
CA GLU A 129 -0.92 17.46 -11.91
C GLU A 129 -1.71 18.15 -10.77
N GLY A 130 -1.23 18.00 -9.54
CA GLY A 130 -1.90 18.54 -8.34
C GLY A 130 -3.00 17.63 -7.78
N THR A 131 -3.18 16.43 -8.32
CA THR A 131 -4.06 15.40 -7.73
C THR A 131 -3.60 15.04 -6.31
N ASN A 132 -4.53 15.06 -5.34
CA ASN A 132 -4.23 14.82 -3.93
C ASN A 132 -5.51 14.49 -3.13
N HIS A 133 -5.33 13.96 -1.93
CA HIS A 133 -6.42 13.47 -1.08
C HIS A 133 -7.12 14.55 -0.24
N PHE A 134 -6.65 15.79 -0.32
CA PHE A 134 -7.12 16.90 0.52
C PHE A 134 -8.00 17.88 -0.25
N ASN A 135 -7.88 17.95 -1.58
CA ASN A 135 -8.69 18.81 -2.43
C ASN A 135 -10.03 18.13 -2.74
N PRO A 136 -11.19 18.65 -2.29
CA PRO A 136 -12.50 18.05 -2.58
C PRO A 136 -12.80 17.98 -4.09
N SER A 137 -12.21 18.85 -4.89
CA SER A 137 -12.38 18.87 -6.35
C SER A 137 -11.31 18.04 -7.08
N SER A 138 -10.51 17.25 -6.38
CA SER A 138 -9.55 16.33 -7.01
C SER A 138 -10.27 15.31 -7.90
N ILE A 139 -9.61 14.85 -8.97
CA ILE A 139 -10.10 13.77 -9.84
C ILE A 139 -10.39 12.47 -9.07
N LEU A 140 -9.79 12.32 -7.89
CA LEU A 140 -10.04 11.22 -6.97
C LEU A 140 -11.46 11.23 -6.40
N PHE A 141 -12.27 12.26 -6.58
CA PHE A 141 -13.56 12.36 -5.90
C PHE A 141 -14.69 12.78 -6.83
N ASP A 142 -15.79 12.04 -6.75
CA ASP A 142 -17.04 12.45 -7.37
C ASP A 142 -17.61 13.68 -6.65
N PRO A 143 -18.42 14.52 -7.31
CA PRO A 143 -19.03 15.69 -6.67
C PRO A 143 -19.82 15.36 -5.40
N SER A 144 -20.43 14.18 -5.32
CA SER A 144 -21.17 13.68 -4.15
C SER A 144 -20.27 13.34 -2.95
N GLN A 145 -18.97 13.15 -3.16
CA GLN A 145 -17.99 12.75 -2.14
C GLN A 145 -17.24 13.93 -1.51
N ARG A 146 -17.39 15.14 -2.07
CA ARG A 146 -16.67 16.36 -1.65
C ARG A 146 -16.79 16.65 -0.15
N THR A 147 -17.99 16.50 0.41
CA THR A 147 -18.21 16.72 1.83
C THR A 147 -17.41 15.76 2.70
N ALA A 148 -17.21 14.52 2.26
CA ALA A 148 -16.44 13.53 3.00
C ALA A 148 -14.94 13.92 3.06
N VAL A 149 -14.41 14.50 1.97
CA VAL A 149 -13.06 15.07 1.93
C VAL A 149 -12.92 16.22 2.93
N ILE A 150 -13.89 17.14 2.94
CA ILE A 150 -13.91 18.26 3.90
C ILE A 150 -13.92 17.75 5.34
N ILE A 151 -14.75 16.75 5.65
CA ILE A 151 -14.80 16.14 7.00
C ILE A 151 -13.45 15.55 7.38
N SER A 152 -12.78 14.84 6.45
CA SER A 152 -11.44 14.30 6.69
C SER A 152 -10.42 15.40 7.02
N ASN A 153 -10.46 16.51 6.26
CA ASN A 153 -9.58 17.66 6.52
C ASN A 153 -9.85 18.28 7.90
N ILE A 154 -11.12 18.38 8.32
CA ILE A 154 -11.47 18.85 9.66
C ILE A 154 -10.87 17.93 10.73
N GLY A 155 -10.92 16.60 10.57
CA GLY A 155 -10.31 15.65 11.50
C GLY A 155 -8.80 15.85 11.65
N LEU A 156 -8.09 16.12 10.55
CA LEU A 156 -6.67 16.43 10.56
C LEU A 156 -6.36 17.80 11.21
N LEU A 157 -7.20 18.81 10.98
CA LEU A 157 -7.06 20.11 11.66
C LEU A 157 -7.27 19.99 13.17
N CYS A 158 -8.26 19.19 13.60
CA CYS A 158 -8.47 18.88 15.02
C CYS A 158 -7.26 18.17 15.63
N THR A 159 -6.70 17.17 14.93
CA THR A 159 -5.49 16.46 15.37
C THR A 159 -4.29 17.40 15.45
N THR A 160 -4.13 18.31 14.48
CA THR A 160 -3.08 19.33 14.48
C THR A 160 -3.20 20.23 15.71
N THR A 161 -4.39 20.73 15.99
CA THR A 161 -4.64 21.58 17.17
C THR A 161 -4.35 20.83 18.46
N LEU A 162 -4.76 19.56 18.56
CA LEU A 162 -4.47 18.71 19.72
C LEU A 162 -2.97 18.51 19.90
N VAL A 163 -2.23 18.20 18.84
CA VAL A 163 -0.77 17.96 18.91
C VAL A 163 -0.01 19.25 19.25
N CYS A 164 -0.42 20.40 18.70
CA CYS A 164 0.13 21.70 19.10
C CYS A 164 -0.13 22.00 20.58
N TYR A 165 -1.37 21.77 21.05
CA TYR A 165 -1.72 21.93 22.46
C TYR A 165 -0.85 21.03 23.36
N LEU A 166 -0.79 19.72 23.08
CA LEU A 166 0.03 18.78 23.84
C LEU A 166 1.51 19.17 23.82
N SER A 167 2.02 19.64 22.68
CA SER A 167 3.41 20.10 22.56
C SER A 167 3.69 21.32 23.44
N SER A 168 2.75 22.26 23.55
CA SER A 168 2.85 23.42 24.45
C SER A 168 2.77 23.06 25.93
N ARG A 169 2.11 21.94 26.28
CA ARG A 169 1.92 21.49 27.67
C ARG A 169 3.03 20.57 28.17
N PHE A 170 3.49 19.66 27.33
CA PHE A 170 4.41 18.58 27.70
C PHE A 170 5.80 18.70 27.04
N GLY A 171 5.98 19.70 26.18
CA GLY A 171 7.21 19.91 25.42
C GLY A 171 7.20 19.17 24.08
N PHE A 172 7.67 19.84 23.03
CA PHE A 172 7.69 19.31 21.66
C PHE A 172 8.45 17.98 21.56
N LEU A 173 9.65 17.88 22.13
CA LEU A 173 10.46 16.66 22.07
C LEU A 173 9.80 15.47 22.77
N THR A 174 9.01 15.72 23.82
CA THR A 174 8.23 14.68 24.50
C THR A 174 7.17 14.12 23.56
N VAL A 175 6.41 14.99 22.89
CA VAL A 175 5.38 14.58 21.93
C VAL A 175 6.00 13.87 20.73
N VAL A 176 7.13 14.36 20.20
CA VAL A 176 7.87 13.66 19.14
C VAL A 176 8.31 12.27 19.60
N LYS A 177 8.85 12.14 20.82
CA LYS A 177 9.34 10.86 21.34
C LYS A 177 8.23 9.81 21.51
N PHE A 178 7.06 10.21 22.01
CA PHE A 178 6.00 9.26 22.40
C PHE A 178 4.88 9.12 21.37
N TYR A 179 4.72 10.06 20.45
CA TYR A 179 3.69 10.05 19.41
C TYR A 179 4.27 10.21 18.00
N GLY A 180 5.16 11.19 17.79
CA GLY A 180 5.74 11.47 16.46
C GLY A 180 6.57 10.31 15.88
N ILE A 181 7.53 9.78 16.63
CA ILE A 181 8.36 8.65 16.20
C ILE A 181 7.52 7.39 15.97
N PRO A 182 6.62 6.98 16.89
CA PRO A 182 5.70 5.88 16.62
C PRO A 182 4.82 6.09 15.38
N TRP A 183 4.34 7.31 15.12
CA TRP A 183 3.59 7.62 13.90
C TRP A 183 4.45 7.44 12.64
N VAL A 184 5.70 7.91 12.64
CA VAL A 184 6.64 7.64 11.52
C VAL A 184 6.82 6.14 11.29
N LEU A 185 6.78 5.32 12.35
CA LEU A 185 6.81 3.87 12.20
C LEU A 185 5.51 3.29 11.64
N VAL A 186 4.36 3.96 11.78
CA VAL A 186 3.13 3.58 11.06
C VAL A 186 3.37 3.67 9.56
N THR A 187 3.99 4.75 9.09
CA THR A 187 4.30 4.94 7.66
C THR A 187 5.20 3.83 7.16
N HIS A 188 6.27 3.52 7.89
CA HIS A 188 7.16 2.39 7.59
C HIS A 188 6.42 1.07 7.52
N TRP A 189 5.70 0.68 8.58
CA TRP A 189 5.07 -0.63 8.63
C TRP A 189 3.97 -0.76 7.57
N PHE A 190 3.11 0.25 7.44
CA PHE A 190 2.06 0.27 6.44
C PHE A 190 2.63 0.12 5.03
N VAL A 191 3.59 0.98 4.65
CA VAL A 191 4.21 0.94 3.31
C VAL A 191 4.94 -0.38 3.08
N MET A 192 5.61 -0.94 4.08
CA MET A 192 6.29 -2.24 3.95
C MET A 192 5.30 -3.38 3.71
N ILE A 193 4.21 -3.42 4.49
CA ILE A 193 3.17 -4.46 4.40
C ILE A 193 2.58 -4.44 2.99
N THR A 194 2.02 -3.29 2.59
CA THR A 194 1.33 -3.17 1.30
C THR A 194 2.30 -3.34 0.14
N TYR A 195 3.49 -2.73 0.18
CA TYR A 195 4.49 -2.94 -0.89
C TYR A 195 4.80 -4.44 -1.07
N LEU A 196 5.00 -5.18 0.01
CA LEU A 196 5.29 -6.61 -0.08
C LEU A 196 4.11 -7.48 -0.50
N HIS A 197 2.88 -7.02 -0.26
CA HIS A 197 1.67 -7.68 -0.74
C HIS A 197 1.41 -7.43 -2.23
N HIS A 198 1.74 -6.26 -2.74
CA HIS A 198 1.40 -5.86 -4.12
C HIS A 198 2.59 -5.91 -5.09
N THR A 199 3.82 -5.99 -4.58
CA THR A 199 5.05 -5.99 -5.38
C THR A 199 5.87 -7.23 -5.07
N ASP A 200 5.87 -8.17 -6.02
CA ASP A 200 6.71 -9.37 -6.01
C ASP A 200 6.94 -9.82 -7.46
N PRO A 201 8.12 -10.39 -7.80
CA PRO A 201 8.40 -10.84 -9.17
C PRO A 201 7.43 -11.89 -9.71
N LYS A 202 6.72 -12.61 -8.82
CA LYS A 202 5.72 -13.61 -9.19
C LYS A 202 4.33 -13.03 -9.46
N LEU A 203 4.08 -11.78 -9.08
CA LEU A 203 2.75 -11.18 -9.21
C LEU A 203 2.55 -10.59 -10.61
N PRO A 204 1.48 -11.00 -11.31
CA PRO A 204 1.14 -10.43 -12.60
C PRO A 204 0.50 -9.05 -12.44
N HIS A 205 0.74 -8.18 -13.41
CA HIS A 205 -0.12 -7.04 -13.70
C HIS A 205 -0.81 -7.26 -15.04
N TYR A 206 -2.01 -6.73 -15.19
CA TYR A 206 -2.85 -6.98 -16.35
C TYR A 206 -3.21 -5.68 -17.04
N ARG A 207 -3.15 -5.72 -18.37
CA ARG A 207 -3.77 -4.70 -19.22
C ARG A 207 -5.25 -4.99 -19.39
N GLN A 208 -6.00 -3.99 -19.84
CA GLN A 208 -7.46 -4.03 -19.95
C GLN A 208 -8.03 -5.30 -20.63
N SER A 209 -7.35 -5.84 -21.64
CA SER A 209 -7.76 -7.03 -22.40
C SER A 209 -7.82 -8.32 -21.56
N MET A 210 -7.01 -8.41 -20.50
CA MET A 210 -6.93 -9.59 -19.63
C MET A 210 -7.28 -9.30 -18.18
N TRP A 211 -7.49 -8.03 -17.80
CA TRP A 211 -7.87 -7.68 -16.45
C TRP A 211 -9.34 -8.01 -16.18
N ASN A 212 -9.60 -8.62 -15.03
CA ASN A 212 -10.91 -8.69 -14.40
C ASN A 212 -10.72 -8.69 -12.88
N PHE A 213 -11.82 -8.49 -12.13
CA PHE A 213 -11.75 -8.39 -10.67
C PHE A 213 -11.08 -9.62 -10.02
N GLN A 214 -11.39 -10.83 -10.45
CA GLN A 214 -10.85 -12.06 -9.84
C GLN A 214 -9.34 -12.18 -10.05
N ARG A 215 -8.85 -11.83 -11.24
CA ARG A 215 -7.41 -11.80 -11.55
C ARG A 215 -6.71 -10.71 -10.75
N GLY A 216 -7.31 -9.52 -10.67
CA GLY A 216 -6.80 -8.44 -9.83
C GLY A 216 -6.72 -8.84 -8.36
N ALA A 217 -7.81 -9.36 -7.80
CA ALA A 217 -7.87 -9.80 -6.40
C ALA A 217 -6.90 -10.94 -6.07
N ALA A 218 -6.61 -11.83 -7.03
CA ALA A 218 -5.61 -12.89 -6.88
C ALA A 218 -4.16 -12.40 -7.03
N ALA A 219 -3.92 -11.23 -7.62
CA ALA A 219 -2.58 -10.68 -7.88
C ALA A 219 -1.97 -10.01 -6.63
N THR A 220 -2.01 -10.73 -5.52
CA THR A 220 -1.34 -10.35 -4.27
C THR A 220 -0.79 -11.59 -3.57
N ILE A 221 -0.03 -11.43 -2.49
CA ILE A 221 0.72 -12.51 -1.86
C ILE A 221 0.59 -12.50 -0.34
N ASP A 222 0.20 -13.63 0.24
CA ASP A 222 0.17 -13.83 1.69
C ASP A 222 1.59 -14.03 2.24
N ARG A 223 1.84 -13.56 3.46
CA ARG A 223 3.17 -13.62 4.09
C ARG A 223 3.09 -13.82 5.59
N ASP A 224 4.05 -14.50 6.18
CA ASP A 224 4.18 -14.56 7.64
C ASP A 224 4.85 -13.28 8.19
N PHE A 225 4.23 -12.13 7.96
CA PHE A 225 4.80 -10.81 8.23
C PHE A 225 5.16 -10.67 9.72
N LEU A 226 6.46 -10.63 10.05
CA LEU A 226 6.98 -10.62 11.43
C LEU A 226 6.50 -11.78 12.32
N GLY A 227 6.03 -12.89 11.73
CA GLY A 227 5.54 -14.06 12.47
C GLY A 227 4.47 -13.71 13.49
N TRP A 228 4.67 -14.12 14.75
CA TRP A 228 3.71 -13.90 15.83
C TRP A 228 3.44 -12.42 16.13
N GLN A 229 4.42 -11.54 15.93
CA GLN A 229 4.25 -10.11 16.19
C GLN A 229 3.24 -9.51 15.22
N GLY A 230 3.35 -9.85 13.93
CA GLY A 230 2.38 -9.34 12.96
C GLY A 230 0.99 -9.91 13.20
N ARG A 231 0.86 -11.19 13.56
CA ARG A 231 -0.46 -11.77 13.91
C ARG A 231 -1.10 -11.02 15.08
N PHE A 232 -0.32 -10.78 16.14
CA PHE A 232 -0.82 -10.13 17.34
C PHE A 232 -1.11 -8.63 17.15
N PHE A 233 -0.17 -7.87 16.60
CA PHE A 233 -0.26 -6.41 16.53
C PHE A 233 -0.97 -5.91 15.27
N LEU A 234 -0.94 -6.65 14.16
CA LEU A 234 -1.41 -6.20 12.85
C LEU A 234 -2.70 -6.92 12.40
N HIS A 235 -3.36 -7.60 13.33
CA HIS A 235 -4.71 -8.16 13.14
C HIS A 235 -4.84 -9.06 11.91
N ASP A 236 -3.83 -9.89 11.65
CA ASP A 236 -3.82 -10.90 10.57
C ASP A 236 -3.98 -10.36 9.12
N VAL A 237 -4.25 -9.06 8.92
CA VAL A 237 -4.31 -8.43 7.59
C VAL A 237 -2.95 -8.47 6.90
N ALA A 238 -1.87 -8.34 7.69
CA ALA A 238 -0.50 -8.47 7.20
C ALA A 238 -0.18 -9.90 6.71
N HIS A 239 -0.99 -10.89 7.13
CA HIS A 239 -0.78 -12.31 6.83
C HIS A 239 -1.67 -12.85 5.72
N PHE A 240 -2.93 -12.44 5.69
CA PHE A 240 -3.97 -12.95 4.80
C PHE A 240 -4.53 -11.83 3.91
N HIS A 241 -3.71 -11.36 2.99
CA HIS A 241 -4.06 -10.24 2.11
C HIS A 241 -4.79 -10.68 0.85
N VAL A 242 -4.54 -11.91 0.36
CA VAL A 242 -5.26 -12.44 -0.81
C VAL A 242 -6.75 -12.52 -0.53
N ILE A 243 -7.15 -13.12 0.60
CA ILE A 243 -8.57 -13.18 0.99
C ILE A 243 -9.16 -11.79 1.23
N HIS A 244 -8.37 -10.87 1.75
CA HIS A 244 -8.76 -9.49 1.99
C HIS A 244 -9.10 -8.77 0.67
N HIS A 245 -8.36 -9.01 -0.42
CA HIS A 245 -8.70 -8.46 -1.73
C HIS A 245 -10.00 -9.02 -2.31
N PHE A 246 -10.28 -10.30 -2.11
CA PHE A 246 -11.54 -10.90 -2.58
C PHE A 246 -12.74 -10.44 -1.75
N PHE A 247 -12.57 -10.35 -0.42
CA PHE A 247 -13.66 -10.07 0.52
C PHE A 247 -13.24 -9.01 1.54
N PRO A 248 -13.02 -7.75 1.14
CA PRO A 248 -12.50 -6.71 2.05
C PRO A 248 -13.47 -6.37 3.19
N ARG A 249 -14.76 -6.69 3.05
CA ARG A 249 -15.77 -6.51 4.10
C ARG A 249 -15.81 -7.66 5.13
N MET A 250 -15.05 -8.73 4.89
CA MET A 250 -14.96 -9.84 5.83
C MET A 250 -14.08 -9.42 7.02
N SER A 251 -14.55 -9.66 8.23
CA SER A 251 -13.75 -9.38 9.42
C SER A 251 -12.45 -10.21 9.43
N TRP A 252 -11.33 -9.57 9.76
CA TRP A 252 -9.99 -10.16 9.71
C TRP A 252 -9.83 -11.47 10.51
N TYR A 253 -10.56 -11.64 11.62
CA TYR A 253 -10.48 -12.85 12.45
C TYR A 253 -11.02 -14.11 11.75
N ASN A 254 -11.78 -13.97 10.66
CA ASN A 254 -12.18 -15.07 9.79
C ASN A 254 -11.20 -15.31 8.63
N GLY A 255 -10.20 -14.44 8.46
CA GLY A 255 -9.30 -14.42 7.31
C GLY A 255 -8.51 -15.72 7.14
N GLU A 256 -7.96 -16.28 8.23
CA GLU A 256 -7.20 -17.53 8.18
C GLU A 256 -8.08 -18.71 7.71
N GLU A 257 -9.30 -18.81 8.23
CA GLU A 257 -10.24 -19.85 7.81
C GLU A 257 -10.68 -19.68 6.35
N ALA A 258 -11.10 -18.47 5.98
CA ALA A 258 -11.53 -18.18 4.62
C ALA A 258 -10.42 -18.37 3.59
N THR A 259 -9.16 -18.10 3.96
CA THR A 259 -7.98 -18.36 3.12
C THR A 259 -7.83 -19.84 2.78
N ARG A 260 -8.14 -20.76 3.72
CA ARG A 260 -8.09 -22.20 3.45
C ARG A 260 -9.06 -22.60 2.33
N TYR A 261 -10.27 -22.05 2.35
CA TYR A 261 -11.26 -22.31 1.30
C TYR A 261 -10.87 -21.63 -0.01
N LEU A 262 -10.43 -20.36 0.03
CA LEU A 262 -10.02 -19.63 -1.17
C LEU A 262 -8.84 -20.29 -1.86
N ARG A 263 -7.81 -20.71 -1.11
CA ARG A 263 -6.65 -21.43 -1.65
C ARG A 263 -7.07 -22.68 -2.42
N ASN A 264 -8.02 -23.44 -1.91
CA ASN A 264 -8.55 -24.62 -2.61
C ASN A 264 -9.32 -24.24 -3.88
N ALA A 265 -10.02 -23.09 -3.87
CA ALA A 265 -10.80 -22.62 -5.01
C ALA A 265 -9.96 -22.04 -6.15
N ILE A 266 -8.89 -21.29 -5.84
CA ILE A 266 -8.04 -20.63 -6.86
C ILE A 266 -6.75 -21.41 -7.17
N GLY A 267 -6.47 -22.49 -6.43
CA GLY A 267 -5.41 -23.45 -6.74
C GLY A 267 -4.03 -22.80 -6.90
N GLU A 268 -3.42 -22.99 -8.06
CA GLU A 268 -2.09 -22.49 -8.40
C GLU A 268 -1.97 -20.95 -8.44
N TYR A 269 -3.11 -20.23 -8.52
CA TYR A 269 -3.12 -18.77 -8.50
C TYR A 269 -2.97 -18.18 -7.09
N TYR A 270 -3.14 -18.99 -6.03
CA TYR A 270 -2.88 -18.53 -4.67
C TYR A 270 -1.38 -18.35 -4.42
N GLN A 271 -0.96 -17.14 -4.10
CA GLN A 271 0.43 -16.82 -3.81
C GLN A 271 0.67 -16.68 -2.30
N ARG A 272 1.73 -17.32 -1.82
CA ARG A 272 2.25 -17.17 -0.46
C ARG A 272 3.77 -17.16 -0.47
N SER A 273 4.38 -16.37 0.42
CA SER A 273 5.82 -16.33 0.63
C SER A 273 6.19 -16.43 2.10
N GLU A 274 7.05 -17.39 2.43
CA GLU A 274 7.63 -17.58 3.77
C GLU A 274 8.94 -16.78 3.95
N LYS A 275 9.37 -16.02 2.93
CA LYS A 275 10.60 -15.23 3.00
C LYS A 275 10.49 -14.17 4.11
N PRO A 276 11.49 -14.01 4.99
CA PRO A 276 11.48 -13.00 6.04
C PRO A 276 11.22 -11.59 5.47
N ALA A 277 10.34 -10.83 6.13
CA ALA A 277 9.80 -9.59 5.56
C ALA A 277 10.89 -8.58 5.12
N PHE A 278 11.93 -8.36 5.93
CA PHE A 278 13.02 -7.44 5.57
C PHE A 278 13.88 -7.93 4.40
N GLN A 279 14.10 -9.25 4.31
CA GLN A 279 14.80 -9.84 3.17
C GLN A 279 13.94 -9.73 1.90
N ALA A 280 12.64 -10.02 2.00
CA ALA A 280 11.71 -9.83 0.90
C ALA A 280 11.65 -8.36 0.44
N LEU A 281 11.69 -7.41 1.38
CA LEU A 281 11.68 -5.99 1.05
C LEU A 281 12.92 -5.62 0.23
N TRP A 282 14.10 -6.04 0.68
CA TRP A 282 15.34 -5.77 -0.06
C TRP A 282 15.35 -6.43 -1.43
N ASP A 283 14.97 -7.70 -1.50
CA ASP A 283 14.98 -8.47 -2.76
C ASP A 283 13.98 -7.89 -3.75
N ASN A 284 12.73 -7.63 -3.33
CA ASN A 284 11.69 -7.10 -4.20
C ASN A 284 11.99 -5.66 -4.61
N TYR A 285 12.57 -4.84 -3.73
CA TYR A 285 12.98 -3.48 -4.09
C TYR A 285 14.09 -3.44 -5.14
N ASN A 286 14.97 -4.44 -5.19
CA ASN A 286 16.02 -4.54 -6.20
C ASN A 286 15.54 -5.22 -7.50
N PHE A 287 14.58 -6.15 -7.39
CA PHE A 287 14.10 -6.91 -8.54
C PHE A 287 12.92 -6.23 -9.25
N CYS A 288 12.00 -5.59 -8.54
CA CYS A 288 10.75 -5.07 -9.13
C CYS A 288 10.92 -3.65 -9.67
N GLN A 289 11.66 -3.48 -10.77
CA GLN A 289 11.98 -2.14 -11.30
C GLN A 289 10.94 -1.64 -12.31
N PHE A 290 10.58 -2.47 -13.29
CA PHE A 290 9.66 -2.08 -14.35
C PHE A 290 8.98 -3.29 -15.00
N VAL A 291 8.02 -3.05 -15.90
CA VAL A 291 7.37 -4.06 -16.75
C VAL A 291 7.54 -3.70 -18.23
N ASP A 292 7.41 -4.67 -19.13
CA ASP A 292 7.46 -4.39 -20.57
C ASP A 292 6.23 -3.60 -21.06
N ASN A 293 6.40 -2.88 -22.16
CA ASN A 293 5.32 -2.16 -22.84
C ASN A 293 4.32 -3.11 -23.54
N GLU A 294 4.75 -4.34 -23.86
CA GLU A 294 3.96 -5.32 -24.61
C GLU A 294 3.44 -6.46 -23.71
N GLY A 295 2.50 -7.25 -24.24
CA GLY A 295 1.83 -8.35 -23.52
C GLY A 295 0.52 -7.91 -22.85
N ASP A 296 -0.41 -8.82 -22.59
CA ASP A 296 -1.63 -8.45 -21.84
C ASP A 296 -1.52 -8.76 -20.33
N MET A 297 -0.58 -9.64 -19.97
CA MET A 297 -0.17 -9.96 -18.60
C MET A 297 1.34 -9.75 -18.55
N VAL A 298 1.79 -8.94 -17.60
CA VAL A 298 3.19 -8.53 -17.48
C VAL A 298 3.71 -8.78 -16.07
N PHE A 299 5.01 -9.03 -15.98
CA PHE A 299 5.71 -9.29 -14.73
C PHE A 299 6.89 -8.34 -14.59
N TYR A 300 7.28 -8.11 -13.35
CA TYR A 300 8.41 -7.24 -13.04
C TYR A 300 9.72 -7.76 -13.62
N ARG A 301 10.56 -6.82 -14.04
CA ARG A 301 11.94 -7.01 -14.46
C ARG A 301 12.90 -6.31 -13.51
N ASP A 302 14.04 -6.96 -13.30
CA ASP A 302 15.15 -6.43 -12.52
C ASP A 302 15.90 -5.31 -13.25
N LYS A 303 16.90 -4.74 -12.56
CA LYS A 303 17.79 -3.70 -13.10
C LYS A 303 18.54 -4.12 -14.36
N LYS A 304 18.56 -5.40 -14.70
CA LYS A 304 19.20 -5.98 -15.89
C LYS A 304 18.19 -6.48 -16.92
N GLY A 305 16.92 -6.11 -16.76
CA GLY A 305 15.82 -6.47 -17.64
C GLY A 305 15.41 -7.95 -17.56
N LYS A 306 15.81 -8.71 -16.55
CA LYS A 306 15.45 -10.11 -16.39
C LYS A 306 14.15 -10.25 -15.61
N THR A 307 13.30 -11.19 -16.03
CA THR A 307 12.11 -11.64 -15.29
C THR A 307 12.32 -13.09 -14.84
N ILE A 308 11.68 -13.50 -13.75
CA ILE A 308 11.61 -14.93 -13.36
C ILE A 308 10.32 -15.60 -13.84
N MET A 309 9.36 -14.81 -14.33
CA MET A 309 8.10 -15.26 -14.90
C MET A 309 8.09 -14.87 -16.37
N GLU A 310 8.11 -15.86 -17.27
CA GLU A 310 7.90 -15.63 -18.70
C GLU A 310 6.50 -16.11 -19.05
N TYR A 311 5.62 -15.16 -19.40
CA TYR A 311 4.34 -15.49 -20.00
C TYR A 311 4.50 -15.42 -21.51
N THR A 312 4.70 -16.57 -22.13
CA THR A 312 4.59 -16.71 -23.59
C THR A 312 3.11 -16.90 -23.91
N LYS A 313 2.57 -16.03 -24.76
CA LYS A 313 1.17 -16.07 -25.21
C LYS A 313 0.85 -17.34 -25.98
#